data_AF-A0A0F9AVL5-F1
#
_entry.id   AF-A0A0F9AVL5-F1
#
_cell.length_a   1.000
_cell.length_b   1.000
_cell.length_c   1.000
_cell.angle_alpha   90.00
_cell.angle_beta   90.00
_cell.angle_gamma   90.00
#
_symmetry.space_group_name_H-M   'P 1'
#
loop_
_entity.id
_entity.type
_entity.pdbx_description
1 polymer ?
#
loop_
_entity_poly.entity_id
_entity_poly.type
_entity_poly.pdbx_seq_one_letter_code
_entity_poly.pdbx_strand_id
1 'polypeptide(L)'
;RGRSFNFLAMAVLGISALRNANCDSSIETIVVPENGYISINPPLTRRRIGSHSTRTTHPNFLSRLESLLRDTGFHVKFVNPYQFKTKGEMLAECVDQDAIRKAVPLSVSCSHWHREHKQCGHCVPCLIRRASVFHAGFTQDAPYKTKRLRDLIKEKDTRDDLQAVQTAIIRLKQSDNYRSWLRSSGPIPQEKDIREKLESTIKRGLAEVELFLQADKSS
;
A
#
# COMPACT_ATOMS: atom_id res chain seq x y z
N ARG A 1 -5.22 -16.19 -1.69
CA ARG A 1 -4.65 -15.42 -0.54
C ARG A 1 -3.27 -15.94 -0.07
N GLY A 2 -2.59 -16.82 -0.81
CA GLY A 2 -1.21 -17.26 -0.48
C GLY A 2 -0.08 -16.59 -1.26
N ARG A 3 -0.36 -15.83 -2.33
CA ARG A 3 0.69 -15.29 -3.21
C ARG A 3 1.71 -14.41 -2.48
N SER A 4 1.24 -13.47 -1.67
CA SER A 4 2.11 -12.58 -0.89
C SER A 4 2.97 -13.35 0.13
N PHE A 5 2.41 -14.39 0.75
CA PHE A 5 3.18 -15.28 1.64
C PHE A 5 4.23 -16.08 0.85
N ASN A 6 3.89 -16.60 -0.33
CA ASN A 6 4.83 -17.31 -1.19
C ASN A 6 6.01 -16.42 -1.61
N PHE A 7 5.79 -15.13 -1.90
CA PHE A 7 6.89 -14.20 -2.17
C PHE A 7 7.83 -14.04 -0.97
N LEU A 8 7.29 -13.94 0.26
CA LEU A 8 8.11 -13.89 1.46
C LEU A 8 8.88 -15.21 1.68
N ALA A 9 8.22 -16.35 1.50
CA ALA A 9 8.86 -17.66 1.61
C ALA A 9 9.99 -17.83 0.57
N MET A 10 9.77 -17.39 -0.67
CA MET A 10 10.82 -17.37 -1.69
C MET A 10 11.97 -16.44 -1.32
N ALA A 11 11.70 -15.26 -0.72
CA ALA A 11 12.76 -14.37 -0.24
C ALA A 11 13.58 -15.02 0.88
N VAL A 12 12.94 -15.76 1.80
CA VAL A 12 13.61 -16.53 2.86
C VAL A 12 14.47 -17.65 2.28
N LEU A 13 13.98 -18.35 1.25
CA LEU A 13 14.79 -19.34 0.54
C LEU A 13 16.00 -18.67 -0.15
N GLY A 14 15.77 -17.57 -0.86
CA GLY A 14 16.82 -16.83 -1.56
C GLY A 14 17.92 -16.33 -0.62
N ILE A 15 17.55 -15.74 0.53
CA ILE A 15 18.53 -15.26 1.49
C ILE A 15 19.31 -16.42 2.13
N SER A 16 18.66 -17.56 2.38
CA SER A 16 19.34 -18.76 2.89
C SER A 16 20.35 -19.30 1.88
N ALA A 17 20.01 -19.31 0.60
CA ALA A 17 20.93 -19.70 -0.47
C ALA A 17 22.12 -18.73 -0.58
N LEU A 18 21.86 -17.41 -0.52
CA LEU A 18 22.91 -16.39 -0.56
C LEU A 18 23.89 -16.51 0.61
N ARG A 19 23.38 -16.73 1.83
CA ARG A 19 24.21 -16.98 3.02
C ARG A 19 25.15 -18.16 2.82
N ASN A 20 24.60 -19.28 2.37
CA ASN A 20 25.36 -20.51 2.19
C ASN A 20 26.41 -20.36 1.08
N ALA A 21 26.05 -19.72 -0.04
CA ALA A 21 26.97 -19.52 -1.16
C ALA A 21 28.13 -18.58 -0.84
N ASN A 22 27.93 -17.61 0.06
CA ASN A 22 28.95 -16.63 0.45
C ASN A 22 29.63 -16.95 1.79
N CYS A 23 29.20 -18.01 2.48
CA CYS A 23 29.62 -18.32 3.86
C CYS A 23 29.45 -17.13 4.83
N ASP A 24 28.42 -16.30 4.61
CA ASP A 24 28.21 -15.06 5.34
C ASP A 24 26.84 -15.08 6.04
N SER A 25 26.87 -15.28 7.36
CA SER A 25 25.67 -15.29 8.20
C SER A 25 25.06 -13.90 8.41
N SER A 26 25.81 -12.82 8.15
CA SER A 26 25.35 -11.44 8.31
C SER A 26 24.30 -11.01 7.27
N ILE A 27 24.16 -11.77 6.17
CA ILE A 27 23.15 -11.56 5.14
C ILE A 27 21.77 -11.97 5.69
N GLU A 28 21.12 -11.11 6.47
CA GLU A 28 19.87 -11.45 7.17
C GLU A 28 18.65 -10.62 6.76
N THR A 29 18.88 -9.54 6.03
CA THR A 29 17.84 -8.55 5.74
C THR A 29 17.09 -8.85 4.45
N ILE A 30 15.76 -8.95 4.54
CA ILE A 30 14.84 -8.99 3.40
C ILE A 30 14.12 -7.65 3.31
N VAL A 31 14.30 -6.94 2.21
CA VAL A 31 13.63 -5.65 1.98
C VAL A 31 12.24 -5.87 1.40
N VAL A 32 11.22 -5.30 2.01
CA VAL A 32 9.81 -5.37 1.59
C VAL A 32 9.30 -3.96 1.29
N PRO A 33 9.47 -3.44 0.06
CA PRO A 33 9.28 -2.01 -0.25
C PRO A 33 7.80 -1.66 -0.50
N GLU A 34 6.97 -1.67 0.54
CA GLU A 34 5.56 -1.28 0.47
C GLU A 34 5.29 0.04 1.20
N ASN A 35 4.41 0.89 0.68
CA ASN A 35 4.05 2.15 1.34
C ASN A 35 3.31 1.90 2.66
N GLY A 36 3.51 2.80 3.64
CA GLY A 36 2.94 2.66 4.98
C GLY A 36 1.40 2.60 5.01
N TYR A 37 0.73 3.34 4.11
CA TYR A 37 -0.72 3.35 4.05
C TYR A 37 -1.30 1.98 3.63
N ILE A 38 -0.78 1.39 2.55
CA ILE A 38 -1.17 0.03 2.11
C ILE A 38 -0.64 -1.06 3.02
N SER A 39 0.50 -0.85 3.68
CA SER A 39 1.02 -1.80 4.67
C SER A 39 0.06 -2.01 5.84
N ILE A 40 -0.53 -0.92 6.35
CA ILE A 40 -1.55 -0.99 7.41
C ILE A 40 -2.93 -1.37 6.84
N ASN A 41 -3.28 -0.90 5.65
CA ASN A 41 -4.52 -1.19 4.92
C ASN A 41 -5.79 -1.08 5.81
N PRO A 42 -6.05 0.10 6.42
CA PRO A 42 -7.20 0.29 7.28
C PRO A 42 -8.51 0.10 6.51
N PRO A 43 -9.52 -0.56 7.11
CA PRO A 43 -10.73 -0.92 6.38
C PRO A 43 -11.52 0.33 5.99
N LEU A 44 -11.68 0.56 4.69
CA LEU A 44 -12.33 1.76 4.15
C LEU A 44 -13.80 1.88 4.57
N THR A 45 -14.49 0.76 4.79
CA THR A 45 -15.87 0.73 5.30
C THR A 45 -16.02 -0.31 6.40
N ARG A 46 -17.07 -0.19 7.22
CA ARG A 46 -17.41 -1.20 8.26
C ARG A 46 -17.72 -2.58 7.64
N ARG A 47 -18.15 -2.63 6.37
CA ARG A 47 -18.43 -3.88 5.64
C ARG A 47 -17.16 -4.57 5.13
N ARG A 48 -15.99 -3.89 5.17
CA ARG A 48 -14.69 -4.44 4.75
C ARG A 48 -13.77 -4.74 5.94
N ILE A 49 -14.33 -5.25 7.03
CA ILE A 49 -13.57 -5.71 8.20
C ILE A 49 -13.20 -7.18 7.99
N GLY A 50 -11.94 -7.55 8.26
CA GLY A 50 -11.47 -8.94 8.25
C GLY A 50 -10.46 -9.26 7.15
N SER A 51 -10.40 -10.55 6.78
CA SER A 51 -9.36 -11.13 5.91
C SER A 51 -9.42 -10.73 4.43
N HIS A 52 -10.37 -9.87 4.05
CA HIS A 52 -10.58 -9.39 2.67
C HIS A 52 -9.53 -8.40 2.18
N SER A 53 -8.74 -7.83 3.09
CA SER A 53 -7.61 -6.96 2.78
C SER A 53 -6.30 -7.69 3.06
N THR A 54 -5.42 -7.80 2.06
CA THR A 54 -4.06 -8.35 2.24
C THR A 54 -3.24 -7.38 3.09
N ARG A 55 -2.67 -7.88 4.21
CA ARG A 55 -1.86 -7.14 5.19
C ARG A 55 -0.50 -7.80 5.41
N THR A 56 0.06 -8.39 4.36
CA THR A 56 1.28 -9.21 4.41
C THR A 56 2.53 -8.39 4.73
N THR A 57 2.47 -7.06 4.57
CA THR A 57 3.57 -6.15 4.92
C THR A 57 3.27 -5.36 6.20
N HIS A 58 2.21 -5.70 6.93
CA HIS A 58 1.84 -5.07 8.19
C HIS A 58 2.91 -5.38 9.26
N PRO A 59 3.34 -4.42 10.09
CA PRO A 59 4.41 -4.63 11.08
C PRO A 59 4.20 -5.85 11.99
N ASN A 60 3.01 -5.98 12.59
CA ASN A 60 2.68 -7.16 13.41
C ASN A 60 2.67 -8.49 12.63
N PHE A 61 2.32 -8.50 11.34
CA PHE A 61 2.41 -9.73 10.54
C PHE A 61 3.87 -10.13 10.33
N LEU A 62 4.70 -9.18 9.86
CA LEU A 62 6.12 -9.43 9.61
C LEU A 62 6.86 -9.85 10.88
N SER A 63 6.65 -9.15 12.00
CA SER A 63 7.26 -9.50 13.30
C SER A 63 6.87 -10.92 13.79
N ARG A 64 5.61 -11.32 13.60
CA ARG A 64 5.18 -12.69 13.94
C ARG A 64 5.79 -13.73 13.02
N LEU A 65 5.91 -13.41 11.73
CA LEU A 65 6.58 -14.28 10.76
C LEU A 65 8.07 -14.42 11.08
N GLU A 66 8.77 -13.34 11.45
CA GLU A 66 10.16 -13.40 11.92
C GLU A 66 10.32 -14.29 13.14
N SER A 67 9.41 -14.18 14.11
CA SER A 67 9.43 -15.06 15.29
C SER A 67 9.30 -16.52 14.90
N LEU A 68 8.32 -16.85 14.07
CA LEU A 68 8.10 -18.21 13.58
C LEU A 68 9.31 -18.74 12.80
N LEU A 69 9.92 -17.90 11.96
CA LEU A 69 11.10 -18.26 11.17
C LEU A 69 12.30 -18.50 12.07
N ARG A 70 12.52 -17.65 13.07
CA ARG A 70 13.59 -17.83 14.06
C ARG A 70 13.42 -19.15 14.82
N ASP A 71 12.20 -19.47 15.25
CA ASP A 71 11.90 -20.71 15.99
C ASP A 71 12.13 -21.97 15.12
N THR A 72 12.14 -21.82 13.79
CA THR A 72 12.40 -22.89 12.82
C THR A 72 13.83 -22.88 12.26
N GLY A 73 14.72 -22.02 12.80
CA GLY A 73 16.14 -21.95 12.43
C GLY A 73 16.47 -20.94 11.30
N PHE A 74 15.49 -20.18 10.82
CA PHE A 74 15.68 -19.11 9.84
C PHE A 74 15.82 -17.75 10.53
N HIS A 75 17.06 -17.29 10.68
CA HIS A 75 17.36 -15.98 11.27
C HIS A 75 17.24 -14.88 10.21
N VAL A 76 16.07 -14.32 9.96
CA VAL A 76 15.90 -13.24 8.97
C VAL A 76 15.24 -12.01 9.60
N LYS A 77 15.43 -10.86 8.96
CA LYS A 77 14.83 -9.58 9.34
C LYS A 77 14.13 -8.95 8.14
N PHE A 78 12.83 -8.77 8.21
CA PHE A 78 12.07 -8.02 7.20
C PHE A 78 12.15 -6.53 7.49
N VAL A 79 12.62 -5.76 6.52
CA VAL A 79 12.71 -4.30 6.62
C VAL A 79 11.82 -3.69 5.55
N ASN A 80 10.84 -2.89 5.97
CA ASN A 80 10.10 -2.03 5.06
C ASN A 80 10.60 -0.58 5.18
N PRO A 81 11.46 -0.09 4.27
CA PRO A 81 12.00 1.26 4.34
C PRO A 81 10.94 2.34 4.13
N TYR A 82 9.79 1.99 3.54
CA TYR A 82 8.71 2.92 3.21
C TYR A 82 7.53 2.85 4.20
N GLN A 83 7.71 2.19 5.35
CA GLN A 83 6.65 2.03 6.36
C GLN A 83 6.03 3.34 6.86
N PHE A 84 6.77 4.45 6.78
CA PHE A 84 6.30 5.78 7.20
C PHE A 84 6.09 6.75 6.02
N LYS A 85 6.10 6.24 4.78
CA LYS A 85 5.91 7.03 3.57
C LYS A 85 4.58 6.68 2.91
N THR A 86 3.91 7.69 2.37
CA THR A 86 2.80 7.49 1.46
C THR A 86 3.32 7.03 0.09
N LYS A 87 2.42 6.58 -0.80
CA LYS A 87 2.82 6.25 -2.16
C LYS A 87 3.21 7.50 -2.96
N GLY A 88 2.56 8.64 -2.72
CA GLY A 88 2.94 9.92 -3.32
C GLY A 88 4.35 10.33 -2.93
N GLU A 89 4.68 10.29 -1.64
CA GLU A 89 6.01 10.58 -1.11
C GLU A 89 7.08 9.65 -1.66
N MET A 90 6.78 8.35 -1.79
CA MET A 90 7.70 7.41 -2.45
C MET A 90 8.05 7.83 -3.88
N LEU A 91 7.10 8.35 -4.65
CA LEU A 91 7.35 8.80 -6.03
C LEU A 91 8.09 10.14 -6.04
N ALA A 92 7.64 11.10 -5.22
CA ALA A 92 8.23 12.44 -5.15
C ALA A 92 9.68 12.42 -4.62
N GLU A 93 10.01 11.51 -3.71
CA GLU A 93 11.32 11.39 -3.08
C GLU A 93 12.20 10.29 -3.70
N CYS A 94 11.77 9.67 -4.80
CA CYS A 94 12.60 8.71 -5.51
C CYS A 94 13.89 9.39 -5.99
N VAL A 95 15.06 8.82 -5.67
CA VAL A 95 16.37 9.41 -6.00
C VAL A 95 16.53 9.56 -7.51
N ASP A 96 16.14 8.55 -8.28
CA ASP A 96 16.19 8.57 -9.75
C ASP A 96 14.83 8.95 -10.34
N GLN A 97 14.59 10.27 -10.41
CA GLN A 97 13.36 10.84 -10.95
C GLN A 97 13.13 10.50 -12.43
N ASP A 98 14.19 10.35 -13.21
CA ASP A 98 14.07 10.02 -14.64
C ASP A 98 13.66 8.56 -14.85
N ALA A 99 14.26 7.64 -14.09
CA ALA A 99 13.87 6.23 -14.14
C ALA A 99 12.43 6.02 -13.67
N ILE A 100 12.02 6.64 -12.54
CA ILE A 100 10.66 6.44 -12.03
C ILE A 100 9.60 7.04 -12.97
N ARG A 101 9.87 8.19 -13.60
CA ARG A 101 8.96 8.79 -14.61
C ARG A 101 8.75 7.86 -15.81
N LYS A 102 9.81 7.16 -16.25
CA LYS A 102 9.72 6.15 -17.33
C LYS A 102 9.03 4.87 -16.86
N ALA A 103 9.26 4.44 -15.62
CA ALA A 103 8.71 3.21 -15.08
C ALA A 103 7.22 3.31 -14.72
N VAL A 104 6.75 4.48 -14.27
CA VAL A 104 5.36 4.69 -13.86
C VAL A 104 4.41 4.22 -14.96
N PRO A 105 4.42 4.73 -16.21
CA PRO A 105 3.49 4.30 -17.26
C PRO A 105 3.50 2.79 -17.58
N LEU A 106 4.60 2.10 -17.29
CA LEU A 106 4.81 0.66 -17.58
C LEU A 106 4.36 -0.27 -16.45
N SER A 107 4.15 0.28 -15.24
CA SER A 107 3.80 -0.50 -14.05
C SER A 107 2.29 -0.69 -13.88
N VAL A 108 1.92 -1.78 -13.18
CA VAL A 108 0.52 -2.17 -12.95
C VAL A 108 0.21 -2.18 -11.46
N SER A 109 -0.89 -1.50 -11.07
CA SER A 109 -1.43 -1.53 -9.70
C SER A 109 -2.84 -2.11 -9.62
N CYS A 110 -3.56 -2.14 -10.74
CA CYS A 110 -4.99 -2.48 -10.80
C CYS A 110 -5.31 -3.92 -10.34
N SER A 111 -6.27 -4.07 -9.41
CA SER A 111 -6.77 -5.38 -8.97
C SER A 111 -7.54 -6.16 -10.04
N HIS A 112 -7.99 -5.48 -11.10
CA HIS A 112 -8.75 -6.08 -12.21
C HIS A 112 -7.94 -6.26 -13.49
N TRP A 113 -6.62 -5.99 -13.45
CA TRP A 113 -5.75 -5.98 -14.64
C TRP A 113 -5.83 -7.26 -15.48
N HIS A 114 -5.76 -8.42 -14.82
CA HIS A 114 -5.68 -9.72 -15.51
C HIS A 114 -6.85 -10.05 -16.44
N ARG A 115 -7.99 -9.36 -16.33
CA ARG A 115 -9.16 -9.60 -17.18
C ARG A 115 -9.16 -8.75 -18.45
N GLU A 116 -8.57 -7.56 -18.38
CA GLU A 116 -8.80 -6.49 -19.37
C GLU A 116 -7.48 -5.95 -19.95
N HIS A 117 -6.33 -6.39 -19.42
CA HIS A 117 -4.99 -5.87 -19.74
C HIS A 117 -4.88 -4.34 -19.73
N LYS A 118 -5.74 -3.69 -18.92
CA LYS A 118 -5.85 -2.25 -18.76
C LYS A 118 -6.23 -1.91 -17.33
N GLN A 119 -5.71 -0.80 -16.82
CA GLN A 119 -6.03 -0.37 -15.45
C GLN A 119 -7.46 0.18 -15.41
N CYS A 120 -8.27 -0.23 -14.44
CA CYS A 120 -9.67 0.20 -14.39
C CYS A 120 -9.80 1.71 -14.06
N GLY A 121 -8.88 2.27 -13.27
CA GLY A 121 -8.87 3.70 -12.91
C GLY A 121 -9.71 4.07 -11.70
N HIS A 122 -10.45 3.13 -11.10
CA HIS A 122 -11.39 3.39 -9.99
C HIS A 122 -11.28 2.45 -8.79
N CYS A 123 -10.62 1.29 -8.91
CA CYS A 123 -10.39 0.41 -7.75
C CYS A 123 -9.39 1.06 -6.77
N VAL A 124 -9.37 0.59 -5.51
CA VAL A 124 -8.55 1.21 -4.45
C VAL A 124 -7.06 1.37 -4.84
N PRO A 125 -6.35 0.35 -5.38
CA PRO A 125 -4.97 0.54 -5.85
C PRO A 125 -4.83 1.54 -7.00
N CYS A 126 -5.81 1.62 -7.92
CA CYS A 126 -5.80 2.60 -9.00
C CYS A 126 -5.99 4.03 -8.45
N LEU A 127 -6.88 4.22 -7.47
CA LEU A 127 -7.09 5.54 -6.86
C LEU A 127 -5.83 6.02 -6.12
N ILE A 128 -5.20 5.14 -5.34
CA ILE A 128 -3.94 5.46 -4.64
C ILE A 128 -2.82 5.76 -5.63
N ARG A 129 -2.73 5.00 -6.73
CA ARG A 129 -1.78 5.28 -7.81
C ARG A 129 -2.02 6.66 -8.43
N ARG A 130 -3.24 6.96 -8.89
CA ARG A 130 -3.56 8.25 -9.51
C ARG A 130 -3.29 9.41 -8.56
N ALA A 131 -3.61 9.25 -7.27
CA ALA A 131 -3.27 10.21 -6.24
C ALA A 131 -1.76 10.38 -6.05
N SER A 132 -0.99 9.30 -6.08
CA SER A 132 0.47 9.35 -5.95
C SER A 132 1.14 10.04 -7.14
N VAL A 133 0.67 9.78 -8.37
CA VAL A 133 1.16 10.44 -9.59
C VAL A 133 0.83 11.93 -9.56
N PHE A 134 -0.39 12.28 -9.13
CA PHE A 134 -0.81 13.66 -8.93
C PHE A 134 0.05 14.37 -7.87
N HIS A 135 0.27 13.74 -6.72
CA HIS A 135 1.11 14.27 -5.64
C HIS A 135 2.56 14.53 -6.10
N ALA A 136 3.14 13.61 -6.87
CA ALA A 136 4.50 13.75 -7.40
C ALA A 136 4.63 14.75 -8.56
N GLY A 137 3.52 15.35 -9.02
CA GLY A 137 3.52 16.30 -10.13
C GLY A 137 3.87 15.65 -11.49
N PHE A 138 3.66 14.33 -11.62
CA PHE A 138 3.96 13.62 -12.86
C PHE A 138 2.82 13.85 -13.87
N THR A 139 3.20 14.16 -15.11
CA THR A 139 2.24 14.43 -16.19
C THR A 139 1.84 13.18 -16.98
N GLN A 140 2.58 12.08 -16.82
CA GLN A 140 2.33 10.81 -17.49
C GLN A 140 2.02 9.69 -16.49
N ASP A 141 1.03 8.88 -16.83
CA ASP A 141 0.61 7.69 -16.11
C ASP A 141 0.22 6.60 -17.11
N ALA A 142 -0.08 5.39 -16.62
CA ALA A 142 -0.62 4.30 -17.41
C ALA A 142 -2.04 4.64 -17.91
N PRO A 143 -2.45 4.12 -19.08
CA PRO A 143 -3.79 4.35 -19.60
C PRO A 143 -4.85 3.68 -18.72
N TYR A 144 -5.90 4.43 -18.39
CA TYR A 144 -7.04 3.95 -17.60
C TYR A 144 -8.28 3.71 -18.47
N LYS A 145 -9.11 2.72 -18.09
CA LYS A 145 -10.46 2.52 -18.65
C LYS A 145 -11.35 3.70 -18.27
N THR A 146 -11.43 4.00 -16.98
CA THR A 146 -12.10 5.19 -16.48
C THR A 146 -11.15 6.38 -16.52
N LYS A 147 -11.39 7.31 -17.45
CA LYS A 147 -10.60 8.56 -17.57
C LYS A 147 -10.99 9.57 -16.50
N ARG A 148 -12.29 9.82 -16.32
CA ARG A 148 -12.83 10.75 -15.32
C ARG A 148 -13.68 9.99 -14.32
N LEU A 149 -13.48 10.20 -13.03
CA LEU A 149 -14.21 9.43 -12.01
C LEU A 149 -15.69 9.79 -11.96
N ARG A 150 -16.07 11.01 -12.39
CA ARG A 150 -17.48 11.42 -12.48
C ARG A 150 -18.30 10.56 -13.45
N ASP A 151 -17.66 9.98 -14.46
CA ASP A 151 -18.35 9.18 -15.48
C ASP A 151 -18.77 7.80 -14.93
N LEU A 152 -18.17 7.36 -13.80
CA LEU A 152 -18.55 6.14 -13.07
C LEU A 152 -19.97 6.18 -12.50
N ILE A 153 -20.61 7.36 -12.47
CA ILE A 153 -21.98 7.52 -12.02
C ILE A 153 -22.93 6.63 -12.87
N LYS A 154 -22.58 6.17 -14.07
CA LYS A 154 -23.52 5.37 -14.87
C LYS A 154 -23.47 3.85 -14.61
N GLU A 155 -22.52 3.35 -13.81
CA GLU A 155 -22.31 1.92 -13.59
C GLU A 155 -22.49 1.55 -12.11
N LYS A 156 -23.48 0.69 -11.79
CA LYS A 156 -23.85 0.35 -10.40
C LYS A 156 -22.73 -0.36 -9.63
N ASP A 157 -21.99 -1.26 -10.26
CA ASP A 157 -21.01 -2.13 -9.58
C ASP A 157 -19.60 -1.52 -9.44
N THR A 158 -19.31 -0.39 -10.10
CA THR A 158 -17.98 0.24 -10.10
C THR A 158 -17.83 1.39 -9.09
N ARG A 159 -18.92 1.79 -8.43
CA ARG A 159 -18.94 2.90 -7.45
C ARG A 159 -18.48 2.51 -6.05
N ASP A 160 -18.55 1.23 -5.68
CA ASP A 160 -18.35 0.78 -4.30
C ASP A 160 -16.96 1.12 -3.74
N ASP A 161 -15.90 0.96 -4.55
CA ASP A 161 -14.53 1.30 -4.13
C ASP A 161 -14.33 2.81 -3.94
N LEU A 162 -14.85 3.61 -4.87
CA LEU A 162 -14.76 5.06 -4.81
C LEU A 162 -15.54 5.62 -3.61
N GLN A 163 -16.76 5.13 -3.40
CA GLN A 163 -17.59 5.50 -2.25
C GLN A 163 -16.96 5.04 -0.94
N ALA A 164 -16.34 3.87 -0.91
CA ALA A 164 -15.60 3.38 0.26
C ALA A 164 -14.46 4.32 0.64
N VAL A 165 -13.65 4.74 -0.34
CA VAL A 165 -12.57 5.72 -0.12
C VAL A 165 -13.12 7.07 0.34
N GLN A 166 -14.16 7.59 -0.31
CA GLN A 166 -14.80 8.86 0.09
C GLN A 166 -15.36 8.80 1.51
N THR A 167 -15.99 7.68 1.88
CA THR A 167 -16.50 7.45 3.24
C THR A 167 -15.37 7.44 4.26
N ALA A 168 -14.23 6.81 3.95
CA ALA A 168 -13.05 6.80 4.81
C ALA A 168 -12.49 8.22 5.02
N ILE A 169 -12.42 9.04 3.96
CA ILE A 169 -11.99 10.44 4.02
C ILE A 169 -12.92 11.26 4.93
N ILE A 170 -14.25 11.14 4.73
CA ILE A 170 -15.25 11.85 5.55
C ILE A 170 -15.13 11.43 7.02
N ARG A 171 -15.01 10.13 7.29
CA ARG A 171 -14.86 9.61 8.65
C ARG A 171 -13.60 10.13 9.34
N LEU A 172 -12.49 10.25 8.60
CA LEU A 172 -11.24 10.80 9.12
C LEU A 172 -11.42 12.25 9.59
N LYS A 173 -12.24 13.04 8.89
CA LYS A 173 -12.53 14.44 9.24
C LYS A 173 -13.51 14.59 10.40
N GLN A 174 -14.46 13.67 10.53
CA GLN A 174 -15.57 13.77 11.49
C GLN A 174 -15.31 13.09 12.84
N SER A 175 -14.29 12.23 12.95
CA SER A 175 -14.01 11.50 14.19
C SER A 175 -12.56 11.61 14.63
N ASP A 176 -12.34 12.02 15.87
CA ASP A 176 -11.04 11.90 16.54
C ASP A 176 -10.69 10.45 16.90
N ASN A 177 -11.62 9.51 16.73
CA ASN A 177 -11.46 8.09 17.05
C ASN A 177 -10.75 7.28 15.93
N TYR A 178 -9.79 7.91 15.24
CA TYR A 178 -9.02 7.28 14.18
C TYR A 178 -8.16 6.11 14.72
N ARG A 179 -7.71 6.18 15.97
CA ARG A 179 -6.90 5.13 16.60
C ARG A 179 -7.64 3.79 16.70
N SER A 180 -8.92 3.83 17.05
CA SER A 180 -9.77 2.63 17.04
C SER A 180 -9.91 2.06 15.64
N TRP A 181 -10.06 2.93 14.64
CA TRP A 181 -10.12 2.52 13.24
C TRP A 181 -8.82 1.85 12.76
N LEU A 182 -7.64 2.37 13.13
CA LEU A 182 -6.37 1.73 12.78
C LEU A 182 -6.18 0.37 13.42
N ARG A 183 -6.57 0.23 14.70
CA ARG A 183 -6.50 -1.05 15.41
C ARG A 183 -7.38 -2.14 14.80
N SER A 184 -8.40 -1.77 14.01
CA SER A 184 -9.19 -2.73 13.25
C SER A 184 -8.41 -3.44 12.12
N SER A 185 -7.20 -2.94 11.78
CA SER A 185 -6.26 -3.63 10.91
C SER A 185 -5.41 -4.70 11.60
N GLY A 186 -5.34 -4.66 12.92
CA GLY A 186 -4.51 -5.54 13.74
C GLY A 186 -3.71 -4.77 14.79
N PRO A 187 -2.93 -5.48 15.63
CA PRO A 187 -2.06 -4.86 16.61
C PRO A 187 -0.98 -3.99 15.93
N ILE A 188 -0.88 -2.73 16.33
CA ILE A 188 0.19 -1.81 15.90
C ILE A 188 1.33 -1.90 16.94
N PRO A 189 2.62 -1.70 16.56
CA PRO A 189 3.72 -1.63 17.53
C PRO A 189 3.41 -0.71 18.71
N GLN A 190 3.85 -1.05 19.92
CA GLN A 190 3.48 -0.30 21.14
C GLN A 190 4.26 1.00 21.31
N GLU A 191 5.45 1.08 20.71
CA GLU A 191 6.33 2.24 20.73
C GLU A 191 5.61 3.50 20.23
N LYS A 192 5.56 4.53 21.08
CA LYS A 192 4.78 5.75 20.84
C LYS A 192 5.15 6.39 19.50
N ASP A 193 6.43 6.57 19.24
CA ASP A 193 6.93 7.25 18.04
C ASP A 193 6.58 6.49 16.75
N ILE A 194 6.66 5.15 16.76
CA ILE A 194 6.30 4.32 15.61
C ILE A 194 4.80 4.45 15.34
N ARG A 195 3.96 4.41 16.38
CA ARG A 195 2.51 4.58 16.23
C ARG A 195 2.18 5.93 15.62
N GLU A 196 2.73 7.01 16.18
CA GLU A 196 2.45 8.37 15.71
C GLU A 196 2.89 8.57 14.24
N LYS A 197 4.02 7.98 13.84
CA LYS A 197 4.46 7.97 12.44
C LYS A 197 3.50 7.20 11.53
N LEU A 198 3.09 5.99 11.89
CA LEU A 198 2.11 5.20 11.12
C LEU A 198 0.77 5.93 11.00
N GLU A 199 0.29 6.50 12.12
CA GLU A 199 -0.91 7.31 12.19
C GLU A 199 -0.84 8.52 11.25
N SER A 200 0.28 9.24 11.27
CA SER A 200 0.54 10.37 10.36
C SER A 200 0.57 9.94 8.89
N THR A 201 1.24 8.84 8.57
CA THR A 201 1.32 8.32 7.19
C THR A 201 -0.04 7.96 6.62
N ILE A 202 -0.94 7.40 7.42
CA ILE A 202 -2.30 7.06 6.96
C ILE A 202 -3.14 8.30 6.72
N LYS A 203 -3.02 9.31 7.61
CA LYS A 203 -3.69 10.61 7.42
C LYS A 203 -3.21 11.29 6.15
N ARG A 204 -1.90 11.36 5.92
CA ARG A 204 -1.31 11.93 4.70
C ARG A 204 -1.72 11.14 3.46
N GLY A 205 -1.70 9.80 3.51
CA GLY A 205 -2.09 8.96 2.38
C GLY A 205 -3.55 9.13 1.97
N LEU A 206 -4.48 9.31 2.93
CA LEU A 206 -5.86 9.66 2.62
C LEU A 206 -6.01 11.09 2.10
N ALA A 207 -5.24 12.04 2.63
CA ALA A 207 -5.24 13.42 2.16
C ALA A 207 -4.75 13.53 0.70
N GLU A 208 -3.75 12.75 0.30
CA GLU A 208 -3.31 12.66 -1.11
C GLU A 208 -4.45 12.24 -2.03
N VAL A 209 -5.20 11.21 -1.62
CA VAL A 209 -6.34 10.72 -2.39
C VAL A 209 -7.44 11.78 -2.43
N GLU A 210 -7.71 12.46 -1.32
CA GLU A 210 -8.68 13.56 -1.29
C GLU A 210 -8.32 14.69 -2.26
N LEU A 211 -7.08 15.18 -2.23
CA LEU A 211 -6.61 16.24 -3.12
C LEU A 211 -6.77 15.86 -4.60
N PHE A 212 -6.40 14.63 -4.94
CA PHE A 212 -6.60 14.12 -6.28
C PHE A 212 -8.09 14.04 -6.67
N LEU A 213 -8.96 13.56 -5.77
CA LEU A 213 -10.41 13.50 -6.03
C LEU A 213 -11.04 14.89 -6.20
N GLN A 214 -10.50 15.93 -5.54
CA GLN A 214 -10.93 17.31 -5.73
C GLN A 214 -10.50 17.83 -7.10
N ALA A 215 -9.24 17.59 -7.50
CA ALA A 215 -8.73 18.00 -8.80
C ALA A 215 -9.44 17.30 -9.99
N ASP A 216 -9.74 15.99 -9.88
CA ASP A 216 -10.46 15.23 -10.92
C ASP A 216 -11.90 15.73 -11.13
N LYS A 217 -12.55 16.27 -10.08
CA LYS A 217 -13.88 16.90 -10.19
C LYS A 217 -13.88 18.21 -10.99
N SER A 218 -12.79 18.97 -10.89
CA SER A 218 -12.64 20.28 -11.55
C SER A 218 -12.16 20.20 -13.00
N SER A 219 -11.81 19.01 -13.49
CA SER A 219 -11.28 18.73 -14.85
C SER A 219 -12.33 18.14 -15.82
#